data_AF-A0A497N1J0-F1
#
_entry.id   AF-A0A497N1J0-F1
#
_cell.length_a   1.000
_cell.length_b   1.000
_cell.length_c   1.000
_cell.angle_alpha   90.00
_cell.angle_beta   90.00
_cell.angle_gamma   90.00
#
_symmetry.space_group_name_H-M   'P 1'
#
loop_
_entity.id
_entity.type
_entity.pdbx_description
1 polymer ?
#
loop_
_entity_poly.entity_id
_entity_poly.type
_entity_poly.pdbx_seq_one_letter_code
_entity_poly.pdbx_strand_id
1 'polypeptide(L)'
;RWAALINRTSAFLHQADPSIPRVKASAQSLLLLEGYVGRGYGWFTEEGVKAISLMRRLEGVSLEGTYTGKALAGTLDYVGKHGLKGKVILFWNTYNAVDLSKQAGEADYRRLPKPLQKYFEEPCQRLDPEEGLNRP
;
A
#
# COMPACT_ATOMS: atom_id res chain seq x y z
N ARG A 1 -23.48 -4.16 1.10
CA ARG A 1 -22.85 -4.68 -0.13
C ARG A 1 -21.68 -5.64 0.18
N TRP A 2 -20.64 -5.20 0.90
CA TRP A 2 -19.44 -6.02 1.16
C TRP A 2 -19.70 -7.29 1.96
N ALA A 3 -20.47 -7.21 3.05
CA ALA A 3 -20.84 -8.38 3.85
C ALA A 3 -21.53 -9.49 3.01
N ALA A 4 -22.43 -9.11 2.10
CA ALA A 4 -23.08 -10.05 1.19
C ALA A 4 -22.07 -10.70 0.22
N LEU A 5 -21.11 -9.93 -0.29
CA LEU A 5 -20.03 -10.48 -1.14
C LEU A 5 -19.16 -11.47 -0.35
N ILE A 6 -18.70 -11.09 0.86
CA ILE A 6 -17.91 -11.95 1.74
C ILE A 6 -18.65 -13.27 2.03
N ASN A 7 -19.93 -13.20 2.40
CA ASN A 7 -20.72 -14.39 2.71
C ASN A 7 -20.89 -15.31 1.51
N ARG A 8 -21.11 -14.75 0.30
CA ARG A 8 -21.21 -15.54 -0.94
C ARG A 8 -19.87 -16.18 -1.31
N THR A 9 -18.78 -15.42 -1.24
CA THR A 9 -17.43 -15.94 -1.50
C THR A 9 -17.09 -17.05 -0.52
N SER A 10 -17.38 -16.88 0.77
CA SER A 10 -17.14 -17.91 1.78
C SER A 10 -17.96 -19.17 1.54
N ALA A 11 -19.25 -19.04 1.19
CA ALA A 11 -20.08 -20.18 0.85
C ALA A 11 -19.56 -20.92 -0.39
N PHE A 12 -19.14 -20.17 -1.41
CA PHE A 12 -18.55 -20.74 -2.63
C PHE A 12 -17.24 -21.50 -2.35
N LEU A 13 -16.33 -20.91 -1.57
CA LEU A 13 -15.07 -21.58 -1.20
C LEU A 13 -15.31 -22.86 -0.38
N HIS A 14 -16.21 -22.81 0.60
CA HIS A 14 -16.55 -23.98 1.41
C HIS A 14 -17.25 -25.09 0.61
N GLN A 15 -18.06 -24.71 -0.39
CA GLN A 15 -18.67 -25.68 -1.30
C GLN A 15 -17.62 -26.39 -2.17
N ALA A 16 -16.57 -25.67 -2.58
CA ALA A 16 -15.46 -26.24 -3.35
C ALA A 16 -14.53 -27.11 -2.48
N ASP A 17 -14.30 -26.71 -1.24
CA ASP A 17 -13.49 -27.42 -0.26
C ASP A 17 -14.08 -27.26 1.15
N PRO A 18 -14.72 -28.31 1.71
CA PRO A 18 -15.31 -28.27 3.05
C PRO A 18 -14.31 -28.03 4.19
N SER A 19 -13.00 -28.17 3.97
CA SER A 19 -11.97 -27.85 4.96
C SER A 19 -11.81 -26.34 5.18
N ILE A 20 -12.22 -25.52 4.19
CA ILE A 20 -12.19 -24.06 4.31
C ILE A 20 -13.35 -23.64 5.23
N PRO A 21 -13.09 -23.01 6.39
CA PRO A 21 -14.15 -22.65 7.31
C PRO A 21 -15.08 -21.57 6.73
N ARG A 22 -16.38 -21.68 7.04
CA ARG A 22 -17.34 -20.64 6.69
C ARG A 22 -17.18 -19.43 7.59
N VAL A 23 -17.21 -18.24 6.99
CA VAL A 23 -17.29 -16.96 7.69
C VAL A 23 -18.66 -16.34 7.49
N LYS A 24 -19.12 -15.60 8.50
CA LYS A 24 -20.36 -14.82 8.45
C LYS A 24 -20.06 -13.37 8.79
N ALA A 25 -20.13 -12.52 7.79
CA ALA A 25 -19.98 -11.08 7.90
C ALA A 25 -21.35 -10.38 8.01
N SER A 26 -21.41 -9.33 8.82
CA SER A 26 -22.47 -8.33 8.86
C SER A 26 -21.97 -7.00 8.28
N ALA A 27 -22.84 -6.00 8.21
CA ALA A 27 -22.46 -4.65 7.79
C ALA A 27 -21.38 -4.03 8.70
N GLN A 28 -21.29 -4.45 9.96
CA GLN A 28 -20.32 -3.97 10.95
C GLN A 28 -18.99 -4.75 10.91
N SER A 29 -18.90 -5.85 10.16
CA SER A 29 -17.69 -6.67 10.09
C SER A 29 -16.57 -6.04 9.27
N LEU A 30 -16.87 -5.03 8.46
CA LEU A 30 -15.89 -4.35 7.61
C LEU A 30 -16.17 -2.86 7.62
N LEU A 31 -15.14 -2.08 7.94
CA LEU A 31 -15.12 -0.64 7.70
C LEU A 31 -14.19 -0.36 6.53
N LEU A 32 -14.69 0.34 5.51
CA LEU A 32 -13.89 0.82 4.40
C LEU A 32 -13.59 2.31 4.60
N LEU A 33 -12.32 2.65 4.66
CA LEU A 33 -11.85 4.02 4.78
C LEU A 33 -11.56 4.59 3.38
N GLU A 34 -12.42 5.46 2.87
CA GLU A 34 -12.32 5.98 1.50
C GLU A 34 -11.50 7.29 1.40
N GLY A 35 -11.26 7.97 2.53
CA GLY A 35 -10.67 9.31 2.58
C GLY A 35 -9.16 9.40 2.30
N TYR A 36 -8.47 8.29 2.05
CA TYR A 36 -7.00 8.25 1.97
C TYR A 36 -6.45 8.00 0.56
N VAL A 37 -7.31 7.93 -0.46
CA VAL A 37 -6.89 7.69 -1.85
C VAL A 37 -6.15 8.90 -2.44
N GLY A 38 -6.43 10.12 -1.97
CA GLY A 38 -5.88 11.35 -2.52
C GLY A 38 -6.38 11.60 -3.95
N ARG A 39 -5.48 12.02 -4.85
CA ARG A 39 -5.81 12.32 -6.25
C ARG A 39 -6.07 11.07 -7.12
N GLY A 40 -5.91 9.87 -6.57
CA GLY A 40 -6.09 8.61 -7.28
C GLY A 40 -4.82 7.77 -7.35
N TYR A 41 -4.81 6.84 -8.30
CA TYR A 41 -3.72 5.88 -8.50
C TYR A 41 -2.40 6.57 -8.85
N GLY A 42 -1.29 6.07 -8.32
CA GLY A 42 0.08 6.56 -8.54
C GLY A 42 0.42 7.90 -7.88
N TRP A 43 -0.57 8.72 -7.53
CA TRP A 43 -0.35 10.01 -6.88
C TRP A 43 -0.06 9.86 -5.40
N PHE A 44 1.11 10.31 -4.96
CA PHE A 44 1.46 10.29 -3.55
C PHE A 44 0.63 11.33 -2.77
N THR A 45 0.46 11.08 -1.49
CA THR A 45 -0.16 12.02 -0.53
C THR A 45 0.88 12.40 0.51
N GLU A 46 0.77 13.60 1.08
CA GLU A 46 1.71 14.05 2.12
C GLU A 46 1.63 13.16 3.35
N GLU A 47 0.43 12.72 3.73
CA GLU A 47 0.18 11.78 4.82
C GLU A 47 0.80 10.42 4.51
N GLY A 48 0.69 9.96 3.26
CA GLY A 48 1.30 8.71 2.80
C GLY A 48 2.82 8.74 2.90
N VAL A 49 3.45 9.82 2.41
CA VAL A 49 4.92 10.00 2.50
C VAL A 49 5.38 10.08 3.96
N LYS A 50 4.66 10.80 4.81
CA LYS A 50 4.95 10.86 6.26
C LYS A 50 4.84 9.48 6.91
N ALA A 51 3.83 8.70 6.56
CA ALA A 51 3.64 7.35 7.08
C ALA A 51 4.76 6.39 6.64
N ILE A 52 5.19 6.46 5.37
CA ILE A 52 6.33 5.69 4.85
C ILE A 52 7.61 6.03 5.61
N SER A 53 7.90 7.32 5.77
CA SER A 53 9.08 7.81 6.51
C SER A 53 9.06 7.30 7.96
N LEU A 54 7.90 7.33 8.62
CA LEU A 54 7.73 6.83 9.98
C LEU A 54 8.01 5.32 10.08
N MET A 55 7.41 4.52 9.20
CA MET A 55 7.59 3.06 9.17
C MET A 55 9.05 2.68 8.94
N ARG A 56 9.72 3.35 8.00
CA ARG A 56 11.14 3.12 7.74
C ARG A 56 12.00 3.49 8.95
N ARG A 57 11.74 4.64 9.58
CA ARG A 57 12.55 5.14 10.70
C ARG A 57 12.39 4.31 11.97
N LEU A 58 11.18 3.84 12.26
CA LEU A 58 10.89 3.13 13.51
C LEU A 58 11.06 1.62 13.40
N GLU A 59 10.69 1.03 12.26
CA GLU A 59 10.61 -0.43 12.09
C GLU A 59 11.57 -0.96 11.02
N GLY A 60 12.26 -0.08 10.28
CA GLY A 60 13.13 -0.49 9.17
C GLY A 60 12.38 -1.08 7.96
N VAL A 61 11.05 -0.97 7.93
CA VAL A 61 10.22 -1.53 6.85
C VAL A 61 10.01 -0.50 5.75
N SER A 62 10.37 -0.87 4.53
CA SER A 62 10.12 -0.06 3.32
C SER A 62 8.69 -0.26 2.81
N LEU A 63 8.02 0.84 2.49
CA LEU A 63 6.69 0.89 1.89
C LEU A 63 6.73 1.77 0.64
N GLU A 64 5.74 1.61 -0.25
CA GLU A 64 5.61 2.39 -1.47
C GLU A 64 4.46 3.41 -1.41
N GLY A 65 4.51 4.45 -2.24
CA GLY A 65 3.61 5.61 -2.17
C GLY A 65 2.25 5.46 -2.85
N THR A 66 2.05 4.42 -3.66
CA THR A 66 0.80 4.17 -4.39
C THR A 66 -0.28 3.60 -3.48
N TYR A 67 0.05 2.58 -2.67
CA TYR A 67 -0.92 1.83 -1.86
C TYR A 67 -0.57 1.80 -0.38
N THR A 68 0.57 1.22 -0.02
CA THR A 68 0.93 0.85 1.35
C THR A 68 1.22 2.06 2.23
N GLY A 69 1.82 3.12 1.70
CA GLY A 69 1.94 4.39 2.40
C GLY A 69 0.59 5.01 2.74
N LYS A 70 -0.37 4.99 1.80
CA LYS A 70 -1.73 5.51 2.02
C LYS A 70 -2.51 4.65 3.00
N ALA A 71 -2.39 3.33 2.90
CA ALA A 71 -3.01 2.40 3.84
C ALA A 71 -2.49 2.59 5.27
N LEU A 72 -1.19 2.79 5.43
CA LEU A 72 -0.59 3.07 6.74
C LEU A 72 -1.04 4.44 7.26
N ALA A 73 -1.05 5.47 6.41
CA ALA A 73 -1.55 6.79 6.79
C ALA A 73 -2.99 6.72 7.31
N GLY A 74 -3.88 6.00 6.61
CA GLY A 74 -5.25 5.78 7.06
C GLY A 74 -5.35 4.98 8.35
N THR A 75 -4.47 3.99 8.53
CA THR A 75 -4.40 3.21 9.76
C THR A 75 -4.02 4.09 10.95
N LEU A 76 -2.94 4.88 10.84
CA LEU A 76 -2.46 5.75 11.91
C LEU A 76 -3.50 6.81 12.30
N ASP A 77 -4.13 7.45 11.31
CA ASP A 77 -5.18 8.44 11.56
C ASP A 77 -6.42 7.82 12.22
N TYR A 78 -6.88 6.66 11.74
CA TYR A 78 -8.01 5.94 12.34
C TYR A 78 -7.72 5.55 13.80
N VAL A 79 -6.53 5.01 14.07
CA VAL A 79 -6.10 4.64 15.42
C VAL A 79 -6.10 5.82 16.36
N GLY A 80 -5.60 6.98 15.90
CA GLY A 80 -5.61 8.22 16.66
C GLY A 80 -7.02 8.71 16.96
N LYS A 81 -7.88 8.78 15.95
CA LYS A 81 -9.27 9.25 16.06
C LYS A 81 -10.16 8.39 16.95
N HIS A 82 -9.91 7.08 16.99
CA HIS A 82 -10.73 6.13 17.73
C HIS A 82 -10.10 5.67 19.06
N GLY A 83 -9.01 6.32 19.50
CA GLY A 83 -8.41 6.04 20.81
C GLY A 83 -7.93 4.60 20.97
N LEU A 84 -7.46 3.96 19.88
CA LEU A 84 -7.06 2.54 19.87
C LEU A 84 -5.65 2.32 20.42
N LYS A 85 -5.14 3.24 21.24
CA LYS A 85 -3.81 3.15 21.86
C LYS A 85 -3.72 1.89 22.73
N GLY A 86 -2.62 1.15 22.59
CA GLY A 86 -2.37 -0.10 23.33
C GLY A 86 -3.15 -1.31 22.80
N LYS A 87 -3.91 -1.18 21.72
CA LYS A 87 -4.48 -2.33 21.01
C LYS A 87 -3.45 -2.95 20.07
N VAL A 88 -3.57 -4.25 19.85
CA VAL A 88 -2.80 -4.96 18.82
C VAL A 88 -3.48 -4.71 17.48
N ILE A 89 -2.71 -4.22 16.52
CA ILE A 89 -3.20 -3.87 15.18
C ILE A 89 -2.37 -4.65 14.18
N LEU A 90 -3.04 -5.46 13.37
CA LEU A 90 -2.40 -6.17 12.27
C LEU A 90 -2.39 -5.28 11.03
N PHE A 91 -1.22 -4.79 10.65
CA PHE A 91 -1.01 -4.13 9.37
C PHE A 91 -0.59 -5.17 8.33
N TRP A 92 -1.45 -5.40 7.32
CA TRP A 92 -1.16 -6.34 6.25
C TRP A 92 -0.39 -5.66 5.13
N ASN A 93 0.93 -5.89 5.07
CA ASN A 93 1.77 -5.36 4.01
C ASN A 93 1.85 -6.35 2.83
N THR A 94 1.25 -6.00 1.69
CA THR A 94 1.34 -6.79 0.45
C THR A 94 2.46 -6.34 -0.50
N TYR A 95 3.22 -5.30 -0.15
CA TYR A 95 4.31 -4.82 -0.99
C TYR A 95 5.44 -5.86 -1.08
N ASN A 96 5.91 -6.12 -2.29
CA ASN A 96 7.09 -6.96 -2.49
C ASN A 96 8.34 -6.16 -2.12
N ALA A 97 9.03 -6.60 -1.05
CA ALA A 97 10.24 -5.95 -0.56
C ALA A 97 11.54 -6.48 -1.19
N VAL A 98 11.46 -7.33 -2.22
CA VAL A 98 12.65 -7.80 -2.95
C VAL A 98 13.40 -6.60 -3.54
N ASP A 99 14.66 -6.45 -3.14
CA ASP A 99 15.53 -5.42 -3.66
C ASP A 99 16.09 -5.84 -5.03
N LEU A 100 15.73 -5.06 -6.06
CA LEU A 100 16.22 -5.22 -7.42
C LEU A 100 17.18 -4.11 -7.83
N SER A 101 17.63 -3.28 -6.89
CA SER A 101 18.50 -2.12 -7.15
C SER A 101 19.77 -2.51 -7.91
N LYS A 102 20.38 -3.67 -7.56
CA LYS A 102 21.56 -4.17 -8.26
C LYS A 102 21.28 -4.46 -9.75
N GLN A 103 20.24 -5.22 -10.04
CA GLN A 103 19.85 -5.58 -11.41
C GLN A 103 19.39 -4.34 -12.19
N ALA A 104 18.71 -3.41 -11.53
CA ALA A 104 18.27 -2.15 -12.14
C ALA A 104 19.45 -1.22 -12.45
N GLY A 105 20.46 -1.15 -11.57
CA GLY A 105 21.64 -0.32 -11.76
C GLY A 105 22.55 -0.78 -12.91
N GLU A 106 22.46 -2.05 -13.31
CA GLU A 106 23.16 -2.59 -14.49
C GLU A 106 22.47 -2.21 -15.82
N ALA A 107 21.22 -1.71 -15.78
CA ALA A 107 20.47 -1.36 -16.97
C ALA A 107 20.75 0.08 -17.45
N ASP A 108 21.10 0.23 -18.73
CA ASP A 108 21.21 1.55 -19.36
C ASP A 108 19.83 2.03 -19.85
N TYR A 109 19.21 2.94 -19.11
CA TYR A 109 17.88 3.48 -19.44
C TYR A 109 17.84 4.16 -20.83
N ARG A 110 18.98 4.59 -21.37
CA ARG A 110 19.08 5.21 -22.70
C ARG A 110 18.78 4.23 -23.83
N ARG A 111 18.77 2.93 -23.54
CA ARG A 111 18.34 1.87 -24.48
C ARG A 111 16.81 1.75 -24.57
N LEU A 112 16.06 2.36 -23.65
CA LEU A 112 14.60 2.42 -23.71
C LEU A 112 14.13 3.41 -24.79
N PRO A 113 12.90 3.23 -25.34
CA PRO A 113 12.29 4.22 -26.22
C PRO A 113 12.34 5.63 -25.62
N LYS A 114 12.69 6.64 -26.43
CA LYS A 114 12.83 8.05 -26.00
C LYS A 114 11.70 8.55 -25.07
N PRO A 115 10.41 8.25 -25.29
CA PRO A 115 9.34 8.72 -24.40
C PRO A 115 9.42 8.22 -22.95
N LEU A 116 10.18 7.17 -22.67
CA LEU A 116 10.34 6.58 -21.34
C LEU A 116 11.57 7.11 -20.58
N GLN A 117 12.51 7.75 -21.27
CA GLN A 117 13.77 8.23 -20.65
C GLN A 117 13.51 9.34 -19.63
N LYS A 118 12.47 10.16 -19.83
CA LYS A 118 12.03 11.21 -18.89
C LYS A 118 11.81 10.73 -17.46
N TYR A 119 11.43 9.46 -17.25
CA TYR A 119 11.20 8.91 -15.91
C TYR A 119 12.49 8.76 -15.08
N PHE A 120 13.65 8.85 -15.73
CA PHE A 120 14.96 8.79 -15.11
C PHE A 120 15.62 10.17 -15.00
N GLU A 121 15.18 11.14 -15.79
CA GLU A 121 15.79 12.46 -15.93
C GLU A 121 15.02 13.56 -15.20
N GLU A 122 13.70 13.39 -15.03
CA GLU A 122 12.79 14.39 -14.48
C GLU A 122 12.04 13.84 -13.25
N PRO A 123 11.71 14.69 -12.27
CA PRO A 123 10.74 14.31 -11.23
C PRO A 123 9.39 13.94 -11.85
N CYS A 124 8.80 12.82 -11.40
CA CYS A 124 7.49 12.37 -11.88
C CYS A 124 6.35 13.12 -11.17
N GLN A 125 6.57 13.51 -9.92
CA GLN A 125 5.64 14.27 -9.10
C GLN A 125 6.38 15.03 -7.98
N ARG A 126 5.72 16.08 -7.45
CA ARG A 126 6.26 16.95 -6.38
C ARG A 126 6.71 16.19 -5.12
N LEU A 127 6.05 15.08 -4.81
CA LEU A 127 6.28 14.30 -3.60
C LEU A 127 7.24 13.13 -3.81
N ASP A 128 7.89 13.03 -4.96
CA ASP A 128 8.95 12.05 -5.13
C ASP A 128 10.08 12.34 -4.13
N PRO A 129 10.61 11.30 -3.46
CA PRO A 129 11.74 11.48 -2.55
C PRO A 129 12.95 12.02 -3.33
N GLU A 130 13.60 13.06 -2.80
CA GLU A 130 14.77 13.70 -3.45
C GLU A 130 15.97 12.74 -3.59
N GLU A 131 16.06 11.72 -2.72
CA GLU A 131 17.03 10.63 -2.79
C GLU A 131 16.37 9.27 -2.55
N GLY A 132 16.70 8.30 -3.41
CA GLY A 132 16.72 6.88 -3.04
C GLY A 132 15.38 6.13 -3.04
N LEU A 133 14.71 6.06 -4.19
CA LEU A 133 13.87 4.90 -4.55
C LEU A 133 13.88 4.57 -6.06
N ASN A 134 14.23 5.50 -6.96
CA ASN A 134 14.17 5.28 -8.42
C ASN A 134 15.18 6.08 -9.27
N ARG A 135 16.19 6.73 -8.68
CA ARG A 135 17.27 7.32 -9.49
C ARG A 135 18.43 6.33 -9.51
N PRO A 136 18.86 5.83 -10.69
CA PRO A 136 20.03 4.96 -10.79
C PRO A 136 21.29 5.65 -10.28
#